data_AF-A0A957V8Q0-F1
#
_entry.id   AF-A0A957V8Q0-F1
#
_cell.length_a   1.000
_cell.length_b   1.000
_cell.length_c   1.000
_cell.angle_alpha   90.00
_cell.angle_beta   90.00
_cell.angle_gamma   90.00
#
_symmetry.space_group_name_H-M   'P 1'
#
loop_
_entity.id
_entity.type
_entity.pdbx_description
1 polymer ?
#
loop_
_entity_poly.entity_id
_entity_poly.type
_entity_poly.pdbx_seq_one_letter_code
_entity_poly.pdbx_strand_id
1 'polypeptide(L)'
;MTDNAGGILDRIPYVIDNIETNLADVLNELLTGQHHPQVDIATAYFSVRGFEMVQETLPGVRHFRLLLGDNPQDASAVGLQPDSRAYLR
;
A
#
# COMPACT_ATOMS: atom_id res chain seq x y z
N MET A 1 20.70 30.58 6.87
CA MET A 1 20.28 29.55 7.84
C MET A 1 19.25 28.69 7.12
N THR A 2 19.73 27.88 6.18
CA THR A 2 18.90 26.99 5.36
C THR A 2 18.77 25.71 6.16
N ASP A 3 17.59 25.51 6.72
CA ASP A 3 17.24 24.25 7.37
C ASP A 3 17.29 23.15 6.31
N ASN A 4 18.24 22.24 6.49
CA ASN A 4 18.47 21.12 5.58
C ASN A 4 17.53 20.01 6.02
N ALA A 5 16.23 20.21 5.82
CA ALA A 5 15.22 19.20 6.02
C ALA A 5 15.28 18.23 4.83
N GLY A 6 16.26 17.32 4.87
CA GLY A 6 16.18 16.09 4.09
C GLY A 6 14.95 15.34 4.57
N GLY A 7 13.82 15.57 3.91
CA GLY A 7 12.59 14.82 4.16
C GLY A 7 12.82 13.32 3.91
N ILE A 8 11.86 12.49 4.29
CA ILE A 8 11.79 11.05 3.95
C ILE A 8 12.00 10.82 2.43
N LEU A 9 11.83 11.86 1.61
CA LEU A 9 12.19 11.87 0.18
C LEU A 9 13.62 11.42 -0.12
N ASP A 10 14.59 11.62 0.78
CA ASP A 10 15.97 11.18 0.56
C ASP A 10 16.13 9.65 0.74
N ARG A 11 15.22 8.99 1.47
CA ARG A 11 15.16 7.52 1.57
C ARG A 11 13.85 7.04 2.20
N ILE A 12 13.12 6.19 1.48
CA ILE A 12 11.98 5.45 2.04
C ILE A 12 12.44 4.68 3.29
N PRO A 13 11.74 4.79 4.44
CA PRO A 13 12.09 4.08 5.66
C PRO A 13 12.22 2.57 5.42
N TYR A 14 13.22 1.96 6.06
CA TYR A 14 13.43 0.51 5.95
C TYR A 14 12.31 -0.28 6.63
N VAL A 15 11.76 0.23 7.73
CA VAL A 15 10.62 -0.36 8.45
C VAL A 15 9.52 0.68 8.59
N ILE A 16 8.29 0.26 8.31
CA ILE A 16 7.07 1.01 8.55
C ILE A 16 6.21 0.12 9.44
N ASP A 17 6.03 0.52 10.70
CA ASP A 17 5.36 -0.29 11.72
C ASP A 17 4.01 0.30 12.17
N ASN A 18 3.67 1.52 11.73
CA ASN A 18 2.54 2.33 12.19
C ASN A 18 2.54 2.62 13.70
N ILE A 19 3.71 2.57 14.36
CA ILE A 19 3.92 3.01 15.74
C ILE A 19 4.81 4.25 15.74
N GLU A 20 6.03 4.11 15.21
CA GLU A 20 6.99 5.21 15.09
C GLU A 20 6.94 5.82 13.69
N THR A 21 6.71 4.99 12.66
CA THR A 21 6.60 5.42 11.26
C THR A 21 5.29 4.93 10.67
N ASN A 22 4.40 5.87 10.31
CA ASN A 22 3.11 5.56 9.71
C ASN A 22 3.20 5.45 8.18
N LEU A 23 2.56 4.43 7.61
CA LEU A 23 2.51 4.23 6.16
C LEU A 23 1.83 5.40 5.45
N ALA A 24 0.76 5.96 6.01
CA ALA A 24 0.04 7.08 5.41
C ALA A 24 0.92 8.33 5.30
N ASP A 25 1.71 8.62 6.34
CA ASP A 25 2.62 9.77 6.32
C ASP A 25 3.70 9.58 5.26
N VAL A 26 4.32 8.40 5.20
CA VAL A 26 5.31 8.05 4.17
C VAL A 26 4.70 8.18 2.77
N LEU A 27 3.49 7.66 2.55
CA LEU A 27 2.81 7.77 1.25
C LEU A 27 2.52 9.23 0.90
N ASN A 28 1.94 10.01 1.81
CA ASN A 28 1.61 11.42 1.57
C ASN A 28 2.87 12.24 1.24
N GLU A 29 3.99 11.98 1.89
CA GLU A 29 5.25 12.65 1.58
C GLU A 29 5.77 12.26 0.20
N LEU A 30 5.78 10.97 -0.14
CA LEU A 30 6.19 10.49 -1.47
C LEU A 30 5.30 11.05 -2.59
N LEU A 31 4.01 11.24 -2.32
CA LEU A 31 3.02 11.82 -3.24
C LEU A 31 3.16 13.33 -3.40
N THR A 32 3.67 14.05 -2.40
CA THR A 32 3.78 15.52 -2.45
C THR A 32 5.17 15.99 -2.87
N GLY A 33 6.21 15.19 -2.63
CA GLY A 33 7.60 15.54 -2.92
C GLY A 33 8.04 15.44 -4.38
N GLN A 34 7.17 15.00 -5.29
CA GLN A 34 7.50 14.79 -6.70
C GLN A 34 6.67 15.69 -7.62
N HIS A 35 7.30 16.25 -8.66
CA HIS A 35 6.56 16.93 -9.73
C HIS A 35 5.79 15.90 -10.57
N HIS A 36 4.46 15.93 -10.48
CA HIS A 36 3.54 15.01 -11.17
C HIS A 36 3.79 13.51 -10.84
N PRO A 37 3.59 13.10 -9.59
CA PRO A 37 3.81 11.73 -9.17
C PRO A 37 2.92 10.77 -9.96
N GLN A 38 3.43 9.56 -10.17
CA GLN A 38 2.67 8.42 -10.67
C GLN A 38 2.79 7.32 -9.62
N VAL A 39 1.66 6.72 -9.26
CA VAL A 39 1.62 5.72 -8.19
C VAL A 39 0.81 4.50 -8.61
N ASP A 40 1.45 3.36 -8.42
CA ASP A 40 0.88 2.04 -8.63
C ASP A 40 0.92 1.29 -7.29
N ILE A 41 -0.23 0.90 -6.78
CA ILE A 41 -0.37 0.14 -5.54
C ILE A 41 -0.92 -1.23 -5.87
N ALA A 42 -0.23 -2.29 -5.43
CA ALA A 42 -0.75 -3.65 -5.43
C ALA A 42 -0.96 -4.08 -3.97
N THR A 43 -2.20 -4.36 -3.60
CA THR A 43 -2.57 -4.75 -2.23
C THR A 43 -3.68 -5.79 -2.22
N ALA A 44 -3.66 -6.68 -1.24
CA ALA A 44 -4.76 -7.63 -1.02
C ALA A 44 -6.04 -6.92 -0.57
N TYR A 45 -5.92 -5.78 0.13
CA TYR A 45 -7.07 -5.04 0.65
C TYR A 45 -6.78 -3.53 0.73
N PHE A 46 -7.80 -2.72 0.43
CA PHE A 46 -7.75 -1.27 0.55
C PHE A 46 -9.07 -0.76 1.13
N SER A 47 -9.03 -0.26 2.37
CA SER A 47 -10.23 0.17 3.09
C SER A 47 -10.59 1.63 2.80
N VAL A 48 -11.86 1.99 3.01
CA VAL A 48 -12.33 3.38 2.95
C VAL A 48 -11.53 4.28 3.91
N ARG A 49 -11.30 3.83 5.14
CA ARG A 49 -10.49 4.57 6.11
C ARG A 49 -9.04 4.77 5.66
N GLY A 50 -8.48 3.80 4.94
CA GLY A 50 -7.16 3.92 4.33
C GLY A 50 -7.14 4.97 3.22
N PHE A 51 -8.20 5.04 2.41
CA PHE A 51 -8.37 6.11 1.41
C PHE A 51 -8.46 7.49 2.06
N GLU A 52 -9.24 7.63 3.15
CA GLU A 52 -9.38 8.90 3.87
C GLU A 52 -8.04 9.50 4.34
N MET A 53 -7.05 8.64 4.61
CA MET A 53 -5.71 9.07 5.06
C MET A 53 -4.85 9.68 3.94
N VAL A 54 -5.18 9.44 2.66
CA VAL A 54 -4.42 9.91 1.49
C VAL A 54 -5.25 10.74 0.52
N GLN A 55 -6.54 10.96 0.81
CA GLN A 55 -7.50 11.60 -0.09
C GLN A 55 -7.12 13.03 -0.49
N GLU A 56 -6.36 13.73 0.36
CA GLU A 56 -5.97 15.13 0.10
C GLU A 56 -4.81 15.22 -0.89
N THR A 57 -3.91 14.23 -0.91
CA THR A 57 -2.71 14.23 -1.77
C THR A 57 -2.96 13.53 -3.10
N LEU A 58 -3.82 12.51 -3.13
CA LEU A 58 -4.17 11.75 -4.34
C LEU A 58 -4.60 12.61 -5.55
N PRO A 59 -5.39 13.69 -5.41
CA PRO A 59 -5.77 14.54 -6.55
C PRO A 59 -4.59 15.22 -7.25
N GLY A 60 -3.45 15.38 -6.57
CA GLY A 60 -2.21 15.93 -7.15
C GLY A 60 -1.43 14.93 -8.02
N VAL A 61 -1.80 13.66 -7.98
CA VAL A 61 -1.12 12.57 -8.69
C VAL A 61 -1.62 12.52 -10.13
N ARG A 62 -0.69 12.39 -11.08
CA ARG A 62 -1.04 12.35 -12.51
C ARG A 62 -1.67 11.03 -12.92
N HIS A 63 -1.18 9.92 -12.35
CA HIS A 63 -1.72 8.59 -12.55
C HIS A 63 -1.75 7.82 -11.23
N PHE A 64 -2.92 7.28 -10.89
CA PHE A 64 -3.11 6.39 -9.76
C PHE A 64 -3.69 5.07 -10.27
N ARG A 65 -2.96 3.97 -10.09
CA ARG A 65 -3.43 2.61 -10.39
C ARG A 65 -3.46 1.79 -9.11
N LEU A 66 -4.60 1.18 -8.83
CA LEU A 66 -4.79 0.28 -7.69
C LEU A 66 -5.13 -1.11 -8.21
N LEU A 67 -4.21 -2.05 -8.03
CA LEU A 67 -4.47 -3.47 -8.18
C LEU A 67 -4.92 -4.02 -6.82
N LEU A 68 -6.22 -4.32 -6.72
CA LEU A 68 -6.84 -4.81 -5.51
C LEU A 68 -7.04 -6.33 -5.60
N GLY A 69 -6.65 -7.05 -4.55
CA GLY A 69 -6.94 -8.47 -4.41
C GLY A 69 -8.45 -8.73 -4.37
N ASP A 70 -8.88 -9.80 -5.00
CA ASP A 70 -10.26 -10.30 -4.86
C ASP A 70 -10.37 -11.18 -3.61
N ASN A 71 -11.57 -11.23 -3.03
CA ASN A 71 -11.84 -12.14 -1.93
C ASN A 71 -11.81 -13.59 -2.44
N PRO A 72 -10.97 -14.47 -1.88
CA PRO A 72 -10.92 -15.85 -2.32
C PRO A 72 -12.25 -16.54 -2.04
N GLN A 73 -12.91 -17.00 -3.10
CA GLN A 73 -14.24 -17.63 -3.01
C GLN A 73 -14.17 -19.07 -2.50
N ASP A 74 -12.99 -19.71 -2.61
CA ASP A 74 -12.75 -21.05 -2.14
C ASP A 74 -11.28 -21.25 -1.72
N ALA A 75 -11.02 -22.41 -1.13
CA ALA A 75 -9.69 -22.78 -0.64
C ALA A 75 -8.66 -22.90 -1.79
N SER A 76 -9.11 -23.25 -3.00
CA SER A 76 -8.22 -23.37 -4.16
C SER A 76 -7.70 -22.01 -4.64
N ALA A 77 -8.48 -20.95 -4.46
CA ALA A 77 -8.08 -19.57 -4.75
C ALA A 77 -6.90 -19.08 -3.91
N VAL A 78 -6.61 -19.75 -2.77
CA VAL A 78 -5.41 -19.51 -1.94
C VAL A 78 -4.42 -20.69 -1.97
N GLY A 79 -4.56 -21.60 -2.94
CA GLY A 79 -3.64 -22.72 -3.14
C GLY A 79 -3.81 -23.89 -2.16
N LEU A 80 -4.91 -23.95 -1.42
CA LEU A 80 -5.23 -25.10 -0.57
C LEU A 80 -5.88 -26.20 -1.42
N GLN A 81 -5.37 -27.42 -1.30
CA GLN A 81 -5.94 -28.62 -1.91
C GLN A 81 -6.42 -29.58 -0.82
N PRO A 82 -7.54 -30.30 -1.02
CA PRO A 82 -7.98 -31.34 -0.10
C PRO A 82 -6.91 -32.42 0.06
N ASP A 83 -6.68 -32.89 1.30
CA ASP A 83 -5.82 -34.04 1.53
C ASP A 83 -6.47 -35.29 0.93
N SER A 84 -5.94 -35.73 -0.21
CA SER A 84 -6.47 -36.85 -0.99
C SER A 84 -6.35 -38.17 -0.22
N ARG A 85 -5.50 -38.25 0.82
CA ARG A 85 -5.40 -39.43 1.70
C ARG A 85 -6.60 -39.58 2.64
N ALA A 86 -7.34 -38.51 2.93
CA ALA A 86 -8.52 -38.56 3.80
C ALA A 86 -9.75 -39.23 3.13
N TYR A 87 -9.75 -39.35 1.80
CA TYR A 87 -10.86 -39.89 1.01
C TYR A 87 -10.64 -41.33 0.53
N LEU A 88 -9.48 -41.92 0.79
CA LEU A 88 -9.22 -43.35 0.57
C LEU A 88 -9.64 -44.13 1.83
N ARG A 89 -10.93 -44.48 1.93
CA ARG A 89 -11.45 -45.50 2.86
C ARG A 89 -12.17 -46.59 2.07
#